data_AF-A0A3G2DH17-F1
#
_entry.id   AF-A0A3G2DH17-F1
#
_cell.length_a   1.000
_cell.length_b   1.000
_cell.length_c   1.000
_cell.angle_alpha   90.00
_cell.angle_beta   90.00
_cell.angle_gamma   90.00
#
_symmetry.space_group_name_H-M   'P 1'
#
loop_
_entity.id
_entity.type
_entity.pdbx_description
1 polymer ?
#
loop_
_entity_poly.entity_id
_entity_poly.type
_entity_poly.pdbx_seq_one_letter_code
_entity_poly.pdbx_strand_id
1 'polypeptide(L)'
;MFRRFLAAVPLAFVSLTVPIDTQAQVASGLDGLSDDQLQQAVNFVIGNAIFSLYHEGARMLISDFGAPETGSAQAPADQLAGTLILQANEEWLDTALVNATDSWYLARETEALPQHEAPVFSALVPDRSRDRNMACLMVGRDKDGYGDLATMMGLANDEFAKCGAAYPRIASAWEDFLTPHRAQTPSRFTVSYVPPRDPELEPYAIMVKESKVLDLISRSFGVYGLKGEVKLTAKSCGRPDVYWSAEKREITYCYELGKFQAELIADHLLNSVTEDKGSAGGHTPTAVTLEREI
;
A
#
# COMPACT_ATOMS: atom_id res chain seq x y z
N MET A 1 8.00 12.19 87.62
CA MET A 1 7.25 11.27 86.72
C MET A 1 6.63 12.11 85.63
N PHE A 2 6.97 11.89 84.36
CA PHE A 2 6.07 12.02 83.19
C PHE A 2 6.90 11.65 81.95
N ARG A 3 6.73 10.40 81.52
CA ARG A 3 7.32 9.82 80.30
C ARG A 3 6.70 10.51 79.08
N ARG A 4 7.55 11.03 78.19
CA ARG A 4 7.18 11.47 76.84
C ARG A 4 6.85 10.23 76.01
N PHE A 5 5.58 10.09 75.60
CA PHE A 5 5.17 9.11 74.60
C PHE A 5 5.45 9.69 73.21
N LEU A 6 6.39 9.08 72.49
CA LEU A 6 6.55 9.22 71.04
C LEU A 6 5.48 8.35 70.39
N ALA A 7 4.46 8.96 69.79
CA ALA A 7 3.53 8.27 68.92
C ALA A 7 4.21 8.02 67.57
N ALA A 8 4.52 6.76 67.28
CA ALA A 8 4.93 6.32 65.95
C ALA A 8 3.69 6.34 65.03
N VAL A 9 3.71 7.21 64.03
CA VAL A 9 2.72 7.20 62.94
C VAL A 9 3.12 6.07 61.98
N PRO A 10 2.25 5.09 61.69
CA PRO A 10 2.57 4.06 60.72
C PRO A 10 2.52 4.69 59.31
N LEU A 11 3.64 4.62 58.58
CA LEU A 11 3.65 4.86 57.14
C LEU A 11 2.82 3.75 56.48
N ALA A 12 1.60 4.08 56.06
CA ALA A 12 0.84 3.22 55.16
C ALA A 12 1.50 3.27 53.78
N PHE A 13 2.22 2.22 53.41
CA PHE A 13 2.62 1.98 52.02
C PHE A 13 1.35 1.66 51.23
N VAL A 14 0.81 2.67 50.54
CA VAL A 14 -0.19 2.45 49.49
C VAL A 14 0.58 1.93 48.28
N SER A 15 0.64 0.61 48.13
CA SER A 15 1.03 -0.01 46.87
C SER A 15 -0.03 0.31 45.83
N LEU A 16 0.20 1.36 45.04
CA LEU A 16 -0.51 1.58 43.78
C LEU A 16 -0.01 0.52 42.78
N THR A 17 -0.52 -0.70 42.89
CA THR A 17 -0.48 -1.65 41.78
C THR A 17 -1.48 -1.15 40.76
N VAL A 18 -1.02 -0.27 39.86
CA VAL A 18 -1.74 -0.05 38.59
C VAL A 18 -1.72 -1.41 37.88
N PRO A 19 -2.86 -2.03 37.59
CA PRO A 19 -2.87 -3.16 36.69
C PRO A 19 -2.44 -2.61 35.33
N ILE A 20 -1.22 -2.91 34.94
CA ILE A 20 -0.79 -2.74 33.56
C ILE A 20 -1.43 -3.92 32.82
N ASP A 21 -2.69 -3.78 32.42
CA ASP A 21 -3.23 -4.58 31.32
C ASP A 21 -2.58 -4.06 30.03
N THR A 22 -1.28 -4.34 29.88
CA THR A 22 -0.63 -4.36 28.56
C THR A 22 -1.04 -5.65 27.87
N GLN A 23 -2.32 -5.75 27.51
CA GLN A 23 -2.61 -6.43 26.26
C GLN A 23 -2.06 -5.50 25.20
N ALA A 24 -1.02 -5.94 24.48
CA ALA A 24 -0.65 -5.31 23.24
C ALA A 24 -1.94 -5.24 22.42
N GLN A 25 -2.48 -4.03 22.25
CA GLN A 25 -3.74 -3.86 21.55
C GLN A 25 -3.45 -4.21 20.10
N VAL A 26 -3.89 -5.41 19.70
CA VAL A 26 -3.85 -5.85 18.31
C VAL A 26 -4.56 -4.79 17.48
N ALA A 27 -4.02 -4.48 16.30
CA ALA A 27 -4.61 -3.43 15.48
C ALA A 27 -6.09 -3.73 15.22
N SER A 28 -6.96 -2.74 15.45
CA SER A 28 -8.40 -2.88 15.24
C SER A 28 -8.68 -3.38 13.83
N GLY A 29 -9.30 -4.56 13.69
CA GLY A 29 -9.56 -5.18 12.38
C GLY A 29 -8.59 -6.32 12.01
N LEU A 30 -7.60 -6.61 12.85
CA LEU A 30 -6.69 -7.77 12.73
C LEU A 30 -6.90 -8.81 13.83
N ASP A 31 -8.00 -8.71 14.57
CA ASP A 31 -8.33 -9.62 15.67
C ASP A 31 -8.53 -11.05 15.17
N GLY A 32 -7.97 -12.03 15.89
CA GLY A 32 -8.12 -13.45 15.58
C GLY A 32 -7.15 -14.02 14.55
N LEU A 33 -6.30 -13.20 13.94
CA LEU A 33 -5.20 -13.67 13.09
C LEU A 33 -4.10 -14.37 13.92
N SER A 34 -3.47 -15.41 13.35
CA SER A 34 -2.19 -15.93 13.86
C SER A 34 -1.05 -14.94 13.61
N ASP A 35 0.11 -15.14 14.25
CA ASP A 35 1.28 -14.29 14.03
C ASP A 35 1.71 -14.25 12.54
N ASP A 36 1.65 -15.39 11.84
CA ASP A 36 1.97 -15.47 10.42
C ASP A 36 0.95 -14.70 9.56
N GLN A 37 -0.34 -14.81 9.88
CA GLN A 37 -1.40 -14.07 9.19
C GLN A 37 -1.30 -12.56 9.48
N LEU A 38 -0.93 -12.19 10.69
CA LEU A 38 -0.69 -10.79 11.06
C LEU A 38 0.48 -10.22 10.25
N GLN A 39 1.58 -10.97 10.09
CA GLN A 39 2.69 -10.55 9.25
C GLN A 39 2.29 -10.39 7.78
N GLN A 40 1.47 -11.31 7.25
CA GLN A 40 0.91 -11.19 5.90
C GLN A 40 0.06 -9.92 5.77
N ALA A 41 -0.82 -9.64 6.74
CA ALA A 41 -1.64 -8.44 6.73
C ALA A 41 -0.80 -7.15 6.78
N VAL A 42 0.27 -7.12 7.58
CA VAL A 42 1.20 -5.98 7.63
C VAL A 42 1.92 -5.80 6.30
N ASN A 43 2.44 -6.87 5.70
CA ASN A 43 3.10 -6.81 4.40
C ASN A 43 2.14 -6.31 3.31
N PHE A 44 0.90 -6.80 3.34
CA PHE A 44 -0.16 -6.40 2.42
C PHE A 44 -0.46 -4.90 2.50
N VAL A 45 -0.59 -4.35 3.73
CA VAL A 45 -0.81 -2.92 3.96
C VAL A 45 0.37 -2.09 3.45
N ILE A 46 1.61 -2.50 3.76
CA ILE A 46 2.81 -1.76 3.34
C ILE A 46 2.99 -1.81 1.82
N GLY A 47 2.81 -2.99 1.20
CA GLY A 47 2.88 -3.17 -0.25
C GLY A 47 1.88 -2.29 -0.99
N ASN A 48 0.64 -2.27 -0.52
CA ASN A 48 -0.39 -1.40 -1.06
C ASN A 48 -0.07 0.09 -0.87
N ALA A 49 0.51 0.48 0.27
CA ALA A 49 0.95 1.85 0.50
C ALA A 49 2.04 2.26 -0.50
N ILE A 50 3.01 1.38 -0.76
CA ILE A 50 4.08 1.60 -1.74
C ILE A 50 3.46 1.87 -3.11
N PHE A 51 2.65 0.94 -3.65
CA PHE A 51 2.07 1.13 -4.98
C PHE A 51 1.23 2.41 -5.07
N SER A 52 0.35 2.63 -4.10
CA SER A 52 -0.56 3.79 -4.11
C SER A 52 0.21 5.12 -4.06
N LEU A 53 1.31 5.17 -3.31
CA LEU A 53 2.15 6.35 -3.28
C LEU A 53 3.00 6.52 -4.54
N TYR A 54 3.45 5.43 -5.18
CA TYR A 54 4.06 5.49 -6.51
C TYR A 54 3.08 6.01 -7.56
N HIS A 55 1.80 5.61 -7.49
CA HIS A 55 0.73 6.14 -8.33
C HIS A 55 0.59 7.64 -8.16
N GLU A 56 0.50 8.14 -6.93
CA GLU A 56 0.38 9.60 -6.69
C GLU A 56 1.68 10.35 -7.02
N GLY A 57 2.85 9.71 -6.86
CA GLY A 57 4.13 10.23 -7.36
C GLY A 57 4.16 10.33 -8.89
N ALA A 58 3.61 9.35 -9.60
CA ALA A 58 3.43 9.39 -11.05
C ALA A 58 2.47 10.53 -11.46
N ARG A 59 1.36 10.72 -10.75
CA ARG A 59 0.45 11.85 -10.97
C ARG A 59 1.14 13.20 -10.75
N MET A 60 2.03 13.30 -9.77
CA MET A 60 2.86 14.48 -9.56
C MET A 60 3.78 14.74 -10.76
N LEU A 61 4.50 13.74 -11.26
CA LEU A 61 5.34 13.89 -12.47
C LEU A 61 4.52 14.31 -13.68
N ILE A 62 3.37 13.66 -13.89
CA ILE A 62 2.45 13.97 -14.98
C ILE A 62 1.89 15.39 -14.87
N SER A 63 1.58 15.84 -13.66
CA SER A 63 1.14 17.21 -13.41
C SER A 63 2.22 18.26 -13.71
N ASP A 64 3.50 17.94 -13.48
CA ASP A 64 4.60 18.88 -13.71
C ASP A 64 5.08 18.88 -15.17
N PHE A 65 5.12 17.72 -15.83
CA PHE A 65 5.78 17.51 -17.12
C PHE A 65 4.86 17.04 -18.26
N GLY A 66 3.67 16.52 -17.96
CA GLY A 66 2.80 15.82 -18.92
C GLY A 66 3.06 14.32 -18.96
N ALA A 67 2.55 13.64 -19.98
CA ALA A 67 2.75 12.20 -20.19
C ALA A 67 3.09 11.92 -21.66
N PRO A 68 3.92 10.90 -21.95
CA PRO A 68 4.18 10.47 -23.32
C PRO A 68 2.97 9.72 -23.89
N GLU A 69 2.88 9.68 -25.21
CA GLU A 69 1.99 8.75 -25.91
C GLU A 69 2.62 7.35 -25.90
N THR A 70 1.99 6.40 -25.21
CA THR A 70 2.50 5.02 -25.11
C THR A 70 1.74 4.02 -25.98
N GLY A 71 0.64 4.46 -26.62
CA GLY A 71 -0.27 3.60 -27.37
C GLY A 71 -1.05 2.59 -26.49
N SER A 72 -0.99 2.75 -25.16
CA SER A 72 -1.72 1.93 -24.19
C SER A 72 -3.05 2.57 -23.83
N ALA A 73 -4.05 1.73 -23.52
CA ALA A 73 -5.33 2.16 -22.95
C ALA A 73 -5.28 2.33 -21.41
N GLN A 74 -4.18 1.93 -20.77
CA GLN A 74 -4.01 2.05 -19.32
C GLN A 74 -3.89 3.51 -18.89
N ALA A 75 -4.44 3.84 -17.72
CA ALA A 75 -4.28 5.15 -17.11
C ALA A 75 -2.77 5.49 -16.94
N PRO A 76 -2.30 6.68 -17.38
CA PRO A 76 -0.88 7.00 -17.38
C PRO A 76 -0.19 6.89 -16.00
N ALA A 77 -0.90 7.21 -14.91
CA ALA A 77 -0.35 7.14 -13.56
C ALA A 77 -0.09 5.69 -13.10
N ASP A 78 -1.05 4.78 -13.29
CA ASP A 78 -0.84 3.35 -13.01
C ASP A 78 0.24 2.77 -13.92
N GLN A 79 0.24 3.13 -15.21
CA GLN A 79 1.25 2.63 -16.14
C GLN A 79 2.65 3.07 -15.74
N LEU A 80 2.84 4.34 -15.40
CA LEU A 80 4.13 4.86 -14.96
C LEU A 80 4.54 4.26 -13.61
N ALA A 81 3.64 4.19 -12.64
CA ALA A 81 3.94 3.60 -11.33
C ALA A 81 4.39 2.13 -11.46
N GLY A 82 3.61 1.31 -12.19
CA GLY A 82 3.96 -0.09 -12.46
C GLY A 82 5.27 -0.22 -13.23
N THR A 83 5.51 0.65 -14.24
CA THR A 83 6.76 0.64 -15.02
C THR A 83 7.96 0.97 -14.14
N LEU A 84 7.89 2.00 -13.30
CA LEU A 84 8.99 2.38 -12.39
C LEU A 84 9.30 1.27 -11.38
N ILE A 85 8.26 0.63 -10.84
CA ILE A 85 8.39 -0.51 -9.92
C ILE A 85 9.08 -1.69 -10.63
N LEU A 86 8.57 -2.12 -11.79
CA LEU A 86 9.12 -3.24 -12.58
C LEU A 86 10.53 -2.98 -13.11
N GLN A 87 10.90 -1.72 -13.35
CA GLN A 87 12.25 -1.32 -13.78
C GLN A 87 13.23 -1.24 -12.61
N ALA A 88 12.77 -1.00 -11.39
CA ALA A 88 13.63 -1.04 -10.21
C ALA A 88 14.25 -2.43 -10.01
N ASN A 89 13.54 -3.49 -10.45
CA ASN A 89 14.01 -4.88 -10.41
C ASN A 89 14.39 -5.30 -8.98
N GLU A 90 13.50 -4.99 -8.05
CA GLU A 90 13.63 -5.24 -6.62
C GLU A 90 12.44 -6.11 -6.17
N GLU A 91 12.71 -7.29 -5.64
CA GLU A 91 11.71 -8.30 -5.30
C GLU A 91 10.62 -7.78 -4.34
N TRP A 92 10.98 -6.92 -3.40
CA TRP A 92 10.03 -6.33 -2.45
C TRP A 92 9.12 -5.26 -3.10
N LEU A 93 9.57 -4.61 -4.19
CA LEU A 93 8.73 -3.71 -4.99
C LEU A 93 7.81 -4.50 -5.92
N ASP A 94 8.30 -5.61 -6.47
CA ASP A 94 7.48 -6.58 -7.21
C ASP A 94 6.36 -7.13 -6.31
N THR A 95 6.69 -7.50 -5.08
CA THR A 95 5.73 -7.90 -4.04
C THR A 95 4.71 -6.80 -3.73
N ALA A 96 5.14 -5.53 -3.70
CA ALA A 96 4.22 -4.40 -3.51
C ALA A 96 3.22 -4.26 -4.67
N LEU A 97 3.66 -4.54 -5.89
CA LEU A 97 2.79 -4.53 -7.07
C LEU A 97 1.76 -5.67 -7.01
N VAL A 98 2.20 -6.87 -6.64
CA VAL A 98 1.34 -8.04 -6.42
C VAL A 98 0.29 -7.77 -5.33
N ASN A 99 0.71 -7.22 -4.19
CA ASN A 99 -0.20 -6.84 -3.10
C ASN A 99 -1.26 -5.83 -3.53
N ALA A 100 -0.89 -4.88 -4.40
CA ALA A 100 -1.83 -3.90 -4.94
C ALA A 100 -2.88 -4.56 -5.84
N THR A 101 -2.45 -5.47 -6.72
CA THR A 101 -3.37 -6.21 -7.59
C THR A 101 -4.30 -7.15 -6.81
N ASP A 102 -3.79 -7.81 -5.78
CA ASP A 102 -4.59 -8.64 -4.88
C ASP A 102 -5.61 -7.79 -4.10
N SER A 103 -5.23 -6.59 -3.65
CA SER A 103 -6.17 -5.67 -3.01
C SER A 103 -7.31 -5.25 -3.91
N TRP A 104 -7.07 -5.02 -5.20
CA TRP A 104 -8.17 -4.69 -6.12
C TRP A 104 -9.07 -5.89 -6.36
N TYR A 105 -8.49 -7.08 -6.52
CA TYR A 105 -9.24 -8.33 -6.65
C TYR A 105 -10.13 -8.57 -5.42
N LEU A 106 -9.56 -8.56 -4.21
CA LEU A 106 -10.30 -8.79 -2.97
C LEU A 106 -11.42 -7.76 -2.78
N ALA A 107 -11.15 -6.48 -3.05
CA ALA A 107 -12.15 -5.43 -2.95
C ALA A 107 -13.31 -5.63 -3.95
N ARG A 108 -13.05 -6.19 -5.15
CA ARG A 108 -14.11 -6.57 -6.09
C ARG A 108 -14.94 -7.72 -5.60
N GLU A 109 -14.29 -8.81 -5.20
CA GLU A 109 -14.98 -10.06 -4.86
C GLU A 109 -15.85 -9.89 -3.62
N THR A 110 -15.44 -9.04 -2.69
CA THR A 110 -16.19 -8.73 -1.46
C THR A 110 -17.19 -7.57 -1.63
N GLU A 111 -17.24 -6.95 -2.81
CA GLU A 111 -17.96 -5.68 -3.04
C GLU A 111 -17.61 -4.60 -2.00
N ALA A 112 -16.42 -4.69 -1.40
CA ALA A 112 -15.92 -3.76 -0.40
C ALA A 112 -15.45 -2.48 -1.10
N LEU A 113 -16.38 -1.55 -1.30
CA LEU A 113 -16.06 -0.21 -1.75
C LEU A 113 -15.89 0.71 -0.53
N PRO A 114 -14.95 1.66 -0.54
CA PRO A 114 -15.03 2.79 0.37
C PRO A 114 -16.42 3.44 0.20
N GLN A 115 -17.08 3.79 1.31
CA GLN A 115 -18.46 4.29 1.32
C GLN A 115 -18.66 5.69 0.69
N HIS A 116 -17.80 6.12 -0.23
CA HIS A 116 -17.84 7.42 -0.88
C HIS A 116 -17.60 7.30 -2.39
N GLU A 117 -18.09 8.29 -3.16
CA GLU A 117 -17.70 8.47 -4.57
C GLU A 117 -16.20 8.81 -4.63
N ALA A 118 -15.36 7.79 -4.56
CA ALA A 118 -13.95 7.91 -4.87
C ALA A 118 -13.84 8.34 -6.35
N PRO A 119 -12.93 9.26 -6.71
CA PRO A 119 -12.67 9.56 -8.11
C PRO A 119 -12.45 8.27 -8.89
N VAL A 120 -12.88 8.21 -10.16
CA VAL A 120 -12.74 7.03 -11.04
C VAL A 120 -11.29 6.51 -11.12
N PHE A 121 -10.31 7.36 -10.79
CA PHE A 121 -8.88 7.04 -10.76
C PHE A 121 -8.29 6.87 -9.35
N SER A 122 -9.12 6.77 -8.31
CA SER A 122 -8.64 6.45 -6.97
C SER A 122 -8.11 5.01 -6.95
N ALA A 123 -7.02 4.79 -6.23
CA ALA A 123 -6.45 3.46 -6.02
C ALA A 123 -7.45 2.47 -5.39
N LEU A 124 -8.58 2.97 -4.88
CA LEU A 124 -9.63 2.26 -4.17
C LEU A 124 -10.84 1.85 -5.02
N VAL A 125 -10.99 2.35 -6.25
CA VAL A 125 -12.13 1.96 -7.11
C VAL A 125 -11.74 0.71 -7.89
N PRO A 126 -12.46 -0.40 -7.72
CA PRO A 126 -12.15 -1.60 -8.47
C PRO A 126 -12.57 -1.49 -9.94
N ASP A 127 -11.65 -1.82 -10.85
CA ASP A 127 -11.87 -1.76 -12.30
C ASP A 127 -11.20 -2.98 -12.96
N ARG A 128 -12.00 -3.86 -13.55
CA ARG A 128 -11.48 -5.07 -14.24
C ARG A 128 -10.53 -4.71 -15.38
N SER A 129 -10.67 -3.52 -15.98
CA SER A 129 -9.75 -3.03 -17.01
C SER A 129 -8.41 -2.67 -16.40
N ARG A 130 -8.40 -2.09 -15.19
CA ARG A 130 -7.19 -1.75 -14.44
C ARG A 130 -6.41 -3.01 -14.05
N ASP A 131 -7.11 -4.03 -13.55
CA ASP A 131 -6.53 -5.34 -13.23
C ASP A 131 -5.81 -5.92 -14.46
N ARG A 132 -6.55 -6.09 -15.57
CA ARG A 132 -6.01 -6.68 -16.80
C ARG A 132 -4.86 -5.85 -17.39
N ASN A 133 -4.95 -4.52 -17.32
CA ASN A 133 -3.88 -3.64 -17.81
C ASN A 133 -2.60 -3.80 -16.97
N MET A 134 -2.71 -3.85 -15.64
CA MET A 134 -1.55 -4.06 -14.77
C MET A 134 -0.96 -5.45 -14.94
N ALA A 135 -1.80 -6.49 -14.99
CA ALA A 135 -1.38 -7.86 -15.29
C ALA A 135 -0.61 -7.95 -16.62
N CYS A 136 -1.10 -7.27 -17.67
CA CYS A 136 -0.41 -7.21 -18.95
C CYS A 136 0.94 -6.49 -18.86
N LEU A 137 1.06 -5.43 -18.05
CA LEU A 137 2.33 -4.75 -17.81
C LEU A 137 3.34 -5.69 -17.11
N MET A 138 2.89 -6.41 -16.08
CA MET A 138 3.69 -7.35 -15.28
C MET A 138 4.17 -8.53 -16.13
N VAL A 139 3.27 -9.25 -16.80
CA VAL A 139 3.62 -10.35 -17.71
C VAL A 139 4.49 -9.88 -18.87
N GLY A 140 4.25 -8.66 -19.34
CA GLY A 140 5.07 -8.07 -20.38
C GLY A 140 6.53 -7.87 -19.97
N ARG A 141 6.78 -7.58 -18.69
CA ARG A 141 8.13 -7.50 -18.10
C ARG A 141 8.73 -8.88 -17.84
N ASP A 142 7.94 -9.76 -17.24
CA ASP A 142 8.36 -11.10 -16.82
C ASP A 142 7.16 -12.04 -16.84
N LYS A 143 7.06 -12.83 -17.91
CA LYS A 143 5.98 -13.81 -18.09
C LYS A 143 6.08 -14.97 -17.10
N ASP A 144 7.28 -15.30 -16.64
CA ASP A 144 7.50 -16.48 -15.81
C ASP A 144 7.22 -16.15 -14.34
N GLY A 145 7.58 -14.94 -13.88
CA GLY A 145 7.24 -14.46 -12.55
C GLY A 145 5.75 -14.11 -12.35
N TYR A 146 5.06 -13.62 -13.39
CA TYR A 146 3.71 -13.05 -13.24
C TYR A 146 2.59 -13.79 -13.98
N GLY A 147 2.89 -14.87 -14.70
CA GLY A 147 1.91 -15.56 -15.55
C GLY A 147 0.68 -16.09 -14.81
N ASP A 148 0.87 -16.69 -13.64
CA ASP A 148 -0.21 -17.27 -12.86
C ASP A 148 -1.12 -16.19 -12.25
N LEU A 149 -0.52 -15.16 -11.65
CA LEU A 149 -1.25 -13.98 -11.18
C LEU A 149 -2.04 -13.31 -12.30
N ALA A 150 -1.44 -13.15 -13.48
CA ALA A 150 -2.13 -12.52 -14.60
C ALA A 150 -3.33 -13.33 -15.11
N THR A 151 -3.20 -14.66 -15.12
CA THR A 151 -4.31 -15.57 -15.45
C THR A 151 -5.46 -15.40 -14.46
N MET A 152 -5.14 -15.35 -13.16
CA MET A 152 -6.10 -15.13 -12.07
C MET A 152 -6.78 -13.76 -12.17
N MET A 153 -6.05 -12.73 -12.58
CA MET A 153 -6.57 -11.39 -12.85
C MET A 153 -7.41 -11.29 -14.13
N GLY A 154 -7.58 -12.40 -14.87
CA GLY A 154 -8.42 -12.48 -16.05
C GLY A 154 -7.73 -12.08 -17.37
N LEU A 155 -6.40 -12.06 -17.41
CA LEU A 155 -5.64 -11.94 -18.66
C LEU A 155 -5.50 -13.33 -19.30
N ALA A 156 -5.99 -13.51 -20.53
CA ALA A 156 -5.90 -14.79 -21.20
C ALA A 156 -4.45 -15.07 -21.67
N ASN A 157 -4.02 -16.33 -21.59
CA ASN A 157 -2.64 -16.73 -21.91
C ASN A 157 -2.21 -16.39 -23.34
N ASP A 158 -3.14 -16.37 -24.29
CA ASP A 158 -2.88 -15.98 -25.69
C ASP A 158 -2.59 -14.48 -25.84
N GLU A 159 -2.95 -13.66 -24.85
CA GLU A 159 -2.61 -12.23 -24.79
C GLU A 159 -1.18 -11.97 -24.30
N PHE A 160 -0.53 -12.93 -23.63
CA PHE A 160 0.77 -12.72 -22.98
C PHE A 160 1.86 -12.31 -23.98
N ALA A 161 1.86 -12.90 -25.18
CA ALA A 161 2.81 -12.55 -26.23
C ALA A 161 2.65 -11.09 -26.69
N LYS A 162 1.40 -10.58 -26.72
CA LYS A 162 1.12 -9.18 -27.05
C LYS A 162 1.60 -8.24 -25.94
N CYS A 163 1.42 -8.65 -24.68
CA CYS A 163 1.93 -7.94 -23.50
C CYS A 163 3.46 -7.87 -23.49
N GLY A 164 4.14 -9.00 -23.73
CA GLY A 164 5.60 -9.06 -23.88
C GLY A 164 6.12 -8.22 -25.04
N ALA A 165 5.39 -8.16 -26.15
CA ALA A 165 5.74 -7.27 -27.24
C ALA A 165 5.50 -5.78 -26.91
N ALA A 166 4.55 -5.45 -26.03
CA ALA A 166 4.18 -4.07 -25.68
C ALA A 166 5.08 -3.45 -24.61
N TYR A 167 5.45 -4.21 -23.57
CA TYR A 167 6.17 -3.70 -22.42
C TYR A 167 7.47 -2.95 -22.76
N PRO A 168 8.38 -3.46 -23.62
CA PRO A 168 9.61 -2.73 -23.95
C PRO A 168 9.36 -1.36 -24.56
N ARG A 169 8.28 -1.20 -25.35
CA ARG A 169 7.91 0.10 -25.93
C ARG A 169 7.37 1.05 -24.86
N ILE A 170 6.54 0.55 -23.94
CA ILE A 170 6.02 1.34 -22.82
C ILE A 170 7.17 1.81 -21.92
N ALA A 171 8.07 0.90 -21.56
CA ALA A 171 9.24 1.19 -20.72
C ALA A 171 10.18 2.22 -21.38
N SER A 172 10.49 2.05 -22.67
CA SER A 172 11.30 3.03 -23.42
C SER A 172 10.61 4.38 -23.50
N ALA A 173 9.31 4.42 -23.81
CA ALA A 173 8.58 5.69 -23.93
C ALA A 173 8.60 6.51 -22.63
N TRP A 174 8.44 5.86 -21.48
CA TRP A 174 8.55 6.54 -20.18
C TRP A 174 9.99 6.95 -19.85
N GLU A 175 10.98 6.10 -20.11
CA GLU A 175 12.38 6.44 -19.84
C GLU A 175 12.87 7.60 -20.72
N ASP A 176 12.58 7.55 -22.02
CA ASP A 176 12.92 8.61 -22.98
C ASP A 176 12.24 9.93 -22.61
N PHE A 177 10.98 9.86 -22.15
CA PHE A 177 10.23 11.03 -21.70
C PHE A 177 10.79 11.62 -20.39
N LEU A 178 11.14 10.79 -19.42
CA LEU A 178 11.57 11.25 -18.09
C LEU A 178 13.05 11.63 -18.02
N THR A 179 13.90 11.10 -18.91
CA THR A 179 15.35 11.37 -18.92
C THR A 179 15.68 12.87 -18.98
N PRO A 180 15.06 13.69 -19.86
CA PRO A 180 15.30 15.14 -19.89
C PRO A 180 14.84 15.87 -18.62
N HIS A 181 14.00 15.26 -17.79
CA HIS A 181 13.47 15.85 -16.56
C HIS A 181 14.26 15.47 -15.30
N ARG A 182 15.31 14.63 -15.41
CA ARG A 182 16.20 14.35 -14.28
C ARG A 182 17.03 15.58 -13.95
N ALA A 183 17.12 15.93 -12.67
CA ALA A 183 17.86 17.09 -12.20
C ALA A 183 19.25 16.71 -11.68
N GLN A 184 20.21 17.61 -11.85
CA GLN A 184 21.55 17.46 -11.26
C GLN A 184 21.53 17.62 -9.72
N THR A 185 20.54 18.35 -9.20
CA THR A 185 20.31 18.51 -7.77
C THR A 185 18.96 17.89 -7.43
N PRO A 186 18.87 17.02 -6.41
CA PRO A 186 17.61 16.43 -6.01
C PRO A 186 16.56 17.49 -5.64
N SER A 187 15.32 17.26 -6.07
CA SER A 187 14.18 18.05 -5.63
C SER A 187 13.99 17.92 -4.13
N ARG A 188 13.53 19.01 -3.50
CA ARG A 188 13.28 19.04 -2.06
C ARG A 188 11.94 18.40 -1.72
N PHE A 189 11.99 17.47 -0.79
CA PHE A 189 10.82 16.87 -0.17
C PHE A 189 10.81 17.13 1.33
N THR A 190 9.61 17.32 1.89
CA THR A 190 9.39 17.35 3.34
C THR A 190 8.40 16.27 3.73
N VAL A 191 8.82 15.36 4.62
CA VAL A 191 8.02 14.25 5.12
C VAL A 191 7.42 14.60 6.47
N SER A 192 6.13 14.33 6.67
CA SER A 192 5.42 14.55 7.93
C SER A 192 4.49 13.39 8.26
N TYR A 193 4.54 12.93 9.51
CA TYR A 193 3.61 11.96 10.08
C TYR A 193 2.83 12.67 11.18
N VAL A 194 1.56 12.97 10.93
CA VAL A 194 0.68 13.66 11.88
C VAL A 194 0.05 12.61 12.80
N PRO A 195 0.13 12.74 14.13
CA PRO A 195 -0.53 11.81 15.03
C PRO A 195 -2.01 11.60 14.68
N PRO A 196 -2.51 10.36 14.71
CA PRO A 196 -3.90 10.10 14.36
C PRO A 196 -4.85 10.75 15.37
N ARG A 197 -6.03 11.14 14.90
CA ARG A 197 -7.08 11.72 15.76
C ARG A 197 -7.87 10.66 16.51
N ASP A 198 -7.89 9.45 15.95
CA ASP A 198 -8.58 8.29 16.47
C ASP A 198 -7.54 7.26 16.96
N PRO A 199 -7.57 6.85 18.23
CA PRO A 199 -6.68 5.81 18.76
C PRO A 199 -6.72 4.49 17.97
N GLU A 200 -7.83 4.15 17.31
CA GLU A 200 -7.92 2.94 16.47
C GLU A 200 -6.99 2.99 15.25
N LEU A 201 -6.57 4.19 14.82
CA LEU A 201 -5.65 4.38 13.69
C LEU A 201 -4.17 4.37 14.08
N GLU A 202 -3.85 4.35 15.39
CA GLU A 202 -2.46 4.34 15.89
C GLU A 202 -1.61 3.19 15.31
N PRO A 203 -2.09 1.94 15.24
CA PRO A 203 -1.32 0.85 14.66
C PRO A 203 -0.96 1.09 13.19
N TYR A 204 -1.89 1.62 12.40
CA TYR A 204 -1.65 1.92 10.98
C TYR A 204 -0.74 3.13 10.80
N ALA A 205 -0.83 4.13 11.68
CA ALA A 205 0.11 5.23 11.72
C ALA A 205 1.54 4.75 12.00
N ILE A 206 1.70 3.81 12.92
CA ILE A 206 2.98 3.15 13.23
C ILE A 206 3.48 2.36 12.01
N MET A 207 2.64 1.51 11.38
CA MET A 207 3.03 0.73 10.19
C MET A 207 3.54 1.62 9.05
N VAL A 208 2.83 2.71 8.74
CA VAL A 208 3.21 3.64 7.67
C VAL A 208 4.50 4.41 8.02
N LYS A 209 4.68 4.76 9.29
CA LYS A 209 5.86 5.48 9.75
C LYS A 209 7.11 4.60 9.78
N GLU A 210 7.01 3.41 10.38
CA GLU A 210 8.14 2.50 10.55
C GLU A 210 8.57 1.85 9.23
N SER A 211 7.65 1.65 8.28
CA SER A 211 8.01 1.22 6.92
C SER A 211 8.79 2.27 6.12
N LYS A 212 8.79 3.54 6.56
CA LYS A 212 9.44 4.67 5.87
C LYS A 212 9.01 4.80 4.40
N VAL A 213 7.75 4.44 4.12
CA VAL A 213 7.23 4.45 2.75
C VAL A 213 7.19 5.85 2.14
N LEU A 214 6.97 6.90 2.94
CA LEU A 214 7.07 8.28 2.42
C LEU A 214 8.52 8.65 2.06
N ASP A 215 9.50 8.21 2.86
CA ASP A 215 10.91 8.43 2.56
C ASP A 215 11.35 7.70 1.29
N LEU A 216 10.79 6.51 1.02
CA LEU A 216 10.98 5.81 -0.24
C LEU A 216 10.55 6.68 -1.43
N ILE A 217 9.35 7.27 -1.38
CA ILE A 217 8.83 8.14 -2.44
C ILE A 217 9.72 9.37 -2.63
N SER A 218 10.16 9.99 -1.53
CA SER A 218 11.10 11.11 -1.62
C SER A 218 12.40 10.72 -2.33
N ARG A 219 12.92 9.51 -2.12
CA ARG A 219 14.14 9.03 -2.80
C ARG A 219 13.86 8.72 -4.27
N SER A 220 12.79 7.99 -4.57
CA SER A 220 12.46 7.54 -5.92
C SER A 220 12.12 8.69 -6.86
N PHE A 221 11.40 9.71 -6.36
CA PHE A 221 10.98 10.86 -7.16
C PHE A 221 11.87 12.10 -6.97
N GLY A 222 12.78 12.07 -5.99
CA GLY A 222 13.73 13.15 -5.71
C GLY A 222 14.69 13.44 -6.86
N VAL A 223 14.92 12.49 -7.76
CA VAL A 223 15.86 12.60 -8.89
C VAL A 223 15.36 13.51 -10.01
N TYR A 224 14.07 13.85 -10.04
CA TYR A 224 13.48 14.70 -11.09
C TYR A 224 13.52 16.17 -10.70
N GLY A 225 13.54 17.07 -11.68
CA GLY A 225 13.52 18.52 -11.51
C GLY A 225 12.11 19.07 -11.30
N LEU A 226 11.52 18.77 -10.15
CA LEU A 226 10.13 19.10 -9.80
C LEU A 226 9.94 20.61 -9.57
N LYS A 227 8.71 21.09 -9.75
CA LYS A 227 8.35 22.50 -9.55
C LYS A 227 8.28 22.86 -8.06
N GLY A 228 9.38 23.27 -7.45
CA GLY A 228 9.39 23.68 -6.04
C GLY A 228 9.29 22.50 -5.07
N GLU A 229 9.10 22.80 -3.79
CA GLU A 229 9.11 21.80 -2.73
C GLU A 229 7.84 20.93 -2.73
N VAL A 230 8.01 19.62 -2.48
CA VAL A 230 6.92 18.65 -2.37
C VAL A 230 6.76 18.19 -0.94
N LYS A 231 5.52 18.17 -0.43
CA LYS A 231 5.19 17.62 0.89
C LYS A 231 4.67 16.20 0.75
N LEU A 232 5.12 15.32 1.64
CA LEU A 232 4.59 13.97 1.82
C LEU A 232 4.02 13.90 3.24
N THR A 233 2.71 13.71 3.38
CA THR A 233 2.04 13.75 4.69
C THR A 233 1.20 12.50 4.90
N ALA A 234 1.45 11.78 5.99
CA ALA A 234 0.52 10.77 6.49
C ALA A 234 -0.30 11.34 7.67
N LYS A 235 -1.62 11.19 7.65
CA LYS A 235 -2.54 11.74 8.67
C LYS A 235 -3.90 11.03 8.67
N SER A 236 -4.71 11.25 9.71
CA SER A 236 -6.14 10.92 9.66
C SER A 236 -6.88 11.84 8.69
N CYS A 237 -7.70 11.26 7.82
CA CYS A 237 -8.52 11.97 6.83
C CYS A 237 -10.02 11.83 7.06
N GLY A 238 -10.45 10.90 7.92
CA GLY A 238 -11.85 10.51 8.12
C GLY A 238 -12.40 9.58 7.03
N ARG A 239 -11.55 9.12 6.09
CA ARG A 239 -11.90 8.18 5.01
C ARG A 239 -10.65 7.50 4.45
N PRO A 240 -10.75 6.25 3.96
CA PRO A 240 -9.68 5.60 3.21
C PRO A 240 -9.37 6.43 1.96
N ASP A 241 -8.14 6.93 1.83
CA ASP A 241 -7.72 7.69 0.65
C ASP A 241 -6.19 7.86 0.55
N VAL A 242 -5.73 8.21 -0.64
CA VAL A 242 -4.36 8.62 -0.95
C VAL A 242 -4.39 9.48 -2.20
N TYR A 243 -3.80 10.68 -2.16
CA TYR A 243 -3.94 11.63 -3.26
C TYR A 243 -2.82 12.66 -3.36
N TRP A 244 -2.53 13.06 -4.58
CA TRP A 244 -1.73 14.21 -4.98
C TRP A 244 -2.61 15.44 -5.15
N SER A 245 -2.19 16.55 -4.54
CA SER A 245 -2.75 17.87 -4.75
C SER A 245 -1.73 18.79 -5.42
N ALA A 246 -1.92 19.08 -6.71
CA ALA A 246 -1.06 19.99 -7.47
C ALA A 246 -0.99 21.41 -6.88
N GLU A 247 -2.13 21.95 -6.39
CA GLU A 247 -2.20 23.28 -5.77
C GLU A 247 -1.33 23.37 -4.52
N LYS A 248 -1.52 22.42 -3.58
CA LYS A 248 -0.78 22.39 -2.30
C LYS A 248 0.62 21.78 -2.39
N ARG A 249 0.99 21.23 -3.55
CA ARG A 249 2.18 20.38 -3.75
C ARG A 249 2.37 19.34 -2.64
N GLU A 250 1.33 18.53 -2.44
CA GLU A 250 1.28 17.58 -1.33
C GLU A 250 0.72 16.23 -1.78
N ILE A 251 1.44 15.15 -1.51
CA ILE A 251 0.89 13.80 -1.49
C ILE A 251 0.42 13.53 -0.05
N THR A 252 -0.85 13.20 0.11
CA THR A 252 -1.44 12.81 1.40
C THR A 252 -1.75 11.32 1.39
N TYR A 253 -1.29 10.59 2.42
CA TYR A 253 -1.69 9.22 2.72
C TYR A 253 -2.60 9.21 3.95
N CYS A 254 -3.78 8.63 3.84
CA CYS A 254 -4.74 8.57 4.95
C CYS A 254 -4.58 7.25 5.70
N TYR A 255 -4.43 7.27 7.03
CA TYR A 255 -4.25 6.04 7.82
C TYR A 255 -5.44 5.09 7.70
N GLU A 256 -6.63 5.62 7.42
CA GLU A 256 -7.84 4.86 7.13
C GLU A 256 -7.69 3.96 5.89
N LEU A 257 -6.79 4.27 4.95
CA LEU A 257 -6.49 3.40 3.81
C LEU A 257 -5.79 2.12 4.26
N GLY A 258 -4.80 2.25 5.15
CA GLY A 258 -4.13 1.10 5.74
C GLY A 258 -5.09 0.24 6.56
N LYS A 259 -5.99 0.87 7.33
CA LYS A 259 -7.06 0.15 8.05
C LYS A 259 -7.97 -0.63 7.11
N PHE A 260 -8.47 0.01 6.07
CA PHE A 260 -9.33 -0.64 5.07
C PHE A 260 -8.65 -1.86 4.42
N GLN A 261 -7.39 -1.73 4.02
CA GLN A 261 -6.64 -2.83 3.40
C GLN A 261 -6.33 -3.96 4.38
N ALA A 262 -6.09 -3.63 5.65
CA ALA A 262 -5.89 -4.60 6.72
C ALA A 262 -7.16 -5.41 6.99
N GLU A 263 -8.32 -4.75 7.09
CA GLU A 263 -9.62 -5.41 7.26
C GLU A 263 -9.95 -6.31 6.06
N LEU A 264 -9.65 -5.83 4.84
CA LEU A 264 -9.87 -6.58 3.61
C LEU A 264 -9.08 -7.90 3.57
N ILE A 265 -7.78 -7.86 3.88
CA ILE A 265 -6.96 -9.06 3.89
C ILE A 265 -7.25 -9.96 5.09
N ALA A 266 -7.57 -9.38 6.25
CA ALA A 266 -7.93 -10.15 7.44
C ALA A 266 -9.19 -11.00 7.20
N ASP A 267 -10.22 -10.42 6.58
CA ASP A 267 -11.44 -11.16 6.21
C ASP A 267 -11.12 -12.35 5.30
N HIS A 268 -10.30 -12.14 4.26
CA HIS A 268 -9.86 -13.20 3.37
C HIS A 268 -9.09 -14.31 4.11
N LEU A 269 -8.13 -13.94 4.98
CA LEU A 269 -7.31 -14.88 5.74
C LEU A 269 -8.11 -15.69 6.76
N LEU A 270 -9.12 -15.10 7.38
CA LEU A 270 -9.97 -15.79 8.36
C LEU A 270 -10.97 -16.72 7.66
N ASN A 271 -11.51 -16.32 6.52
CA ASN A 271 -12.53 -17.09 5.80
C ASN A 271 -11.92 -18.23 4.97
N SER A 272 -10.71 -18.07 4.42
CA SER A 272 -9.99 -19.13 3.67
C SER A 272 -9.65 -20.36 4.55
N VAL A 273 -9.43 -20.19 5.86
CA VAL A 273 -9.18 -21.32 6.80
C VAL A 273 -10.41 -22.20 6.99
N THR A 274 -11.62 -21.69 6.74
CA THR A 274 -12.86 -22.46 6.90
C THR A 274 -13.16 -23.36 5.71
N GLU A 275 -12.69 -23.01 4.50
CA GLU A 275 -12.91 -23.80 3.28
C GLU A 275 -11.98 -25.02 3.19
N ASP A 276 -10.76 -24.92 3.73
CA ASP A 276 -9.74 -25.97 3.76
C ASP A 276 -10.12 -27.20 4.61
N LYS A 277 -11.21 -27.10 5.39
CA LYS A 277 -11.76 -28.22 6.18
C LYS A 277 -13.01 -28.86 5.57
N GLY A 278 -13.48 -28.46 4.38
CA GLY A 278 -14.81 -28.86 3.93
C GLY A 278 -15.09 -29.09 2.43
N SER A 279 -14.24 -28.71 1.48
CA SER A 279 -14.66 -28.74 0.06
C SER A 279 -13.55 -29.13 -0.94
N ALA A 280 -13.81 -30.19 -1.71
CA ALA A 280 -13.13 -30.50 -2.97
C ALA A 280 -13.71 -29.69 -4.15
N GLY A 281 -13.93 -28.39 -3.93
CA GLY A 281 -14.40 -27.41 -4.92
C GLY A 281 -13.37 -26.29 -5.05
N GLY A 282 -13.08 -25.88 -6.28
CA GLY A 282 -11.90 -25.09 -6.65
C GLY A 282 -11.68 -23.85 -5.78
N HIS A 283 -10.54 -23.83 -5.09
CA HIS A 283 -9.98 -22.62 -4.51
C HIS A 283 -9.62 -21.69 -5.66
N THR A 284 -10.04 -20.42 -5.60
CA THR A 284 -9.44 -19.38 -6.44
C THR A 284 -8.22 -18.89 -5.68
N PRO A 285 -7.00 -19.23 -6.09
CA PRO A 285 -5.81 -18.80 -5.35
C PRO A 285 -5.78 -17.27 -5.33
N THR A 286 -5.22 -16.67 -4.29
CA THR A 286 -4.70 -15.29 -4.30
C THR A 286 -3.18 -15.35 -4.39
N ALA A 287 -2.48 -14.28 -4.76
CA ALA A 287 -1.01 -14.33 -4.74
C ALA A 287 -0.44 -14.44 -3.32
N VAL A 288 -1.20 -14.06 -2.30
CA VAL A 288 -0.96 -14.43 -0.89
C VAL A 288 -0.90 -15.96 -0.67
N THR A 289 -1.57 -16.73 -1.53
CA THR A 289 -1.48 -18.19 -1.55
C THR A 289 -0.25 -18.68 -2.33
N LEU A 290 0.15 -17.96 -3.39
CA LEU A 290 1.37 -18.25 -4.17
C LEU A 290 2.66 -18.01 -3.35
N GLU A 291 2.68 -17.04 -2.43
CA GLU A 291 3.79 -16.84 -1.47
C GLU A 291 4.00 -18.02 -0.51
N ARG A 292 3.01 -18.92 -0.34
CA ARG A 292 3.17 -20.15 0.48
C ARG A 292 3.78 -21.31 -0.32
N GLU A 293 3.89 -21.20 -1.64
CA GLU A 293 4.38 -22.26 -2.54
C GLU A 293 5.80 -22.01 -3.10
N ILE A 294 6.42 -20.87 -2.75
CA ILE A 294 7.84 -20.55 -3.03
C ILE A 294 8.66 -20.68 -1.73
#